data_AF-A0AAE0VXZ6-F1
#
_entry.id   AF-A0AAE0VXZ6-F1
#
_cell.length_a   1.000
_cell.length_b   1.000
_cell.length_c   1.000
_cell.angle_alpha   90.00
_cell.angle_beta   90.00
_cell.angle_gamma   90.00
#
_symmetry.space_group_name_H-M   'P 1'
#
loop_
_entity.id
_entity.type
_entity.pdbx_description
1 polymer ?
#
loop_
_entity_poly.entity_id
_entity_poly.type
_entity_poly.pdbx_seq_one_letter_code
_entity_poly.pdbx_strand_id
1 'polypeptide(L)'
;MEGDTALGDGATNYRRKQTNPSTQKKAWCPARLLLGMSIFFFLSIIGIVVVFLWRELVFHRPTEQRHENVLMEQNLTENVLKKFQGYFRTPEEQESFVNNLNRLNTGQPIVVNQTVYDFRYNNCSIDCNGSNPKFRRKRQTYASGSIFHGCCVSNTYFSSPNAKMNVFGVNRTLVQYQGWKQYFQATNCSSVLGCTGCICIQDRSIQTAVVVKAGVTSPDDVDDFEISFFYFDGCCTCRNT
;
A
#
# COMPACT_ATOMS: atom_id res chain seq x y z
N MET A 1 1.64 -2.85 -69.09
CA MET A 1 3.02 -2.67 -68.60
C MET A 1 3.42 -3.98 -67.96
N GLU A 2 3.75 -5.00 -68.75
CA GLU A 2 4.96 -5.09 -69.61
C GLU A 2 6.18 -4.74 -68.76
N GLY A 3 7.20 -5.55 -68.61
CA GLY A 3 7.76 -6.68 -69.33
C GLY A 3 9.16 -6.84 -68.70
N ASP A 4 10.02 -7.79 -69.00
CA ASP A 4 10.01 -8.83 -70.00
C ASP A 4 11.22 -9.73 -69.67
N THR A 5 11.04 -11.03 -69.93
CA THR A 5 12.00 -11.99 -70.50
C THR A 5 13.52 -11.83 -70.31
N ALA A 6 14.17 -12.92 -69.91
CA ALA A 6 14.85 -13.85 -70.85
C ALA A 6 15.42 -15.05 -70.06
N LEU A 7 15.10 -16.32 -70.37
CA LEU A 7 15.39 -17.13 -71.58
C LEU A 7 16.79 -17.79 -71.53
N GLY A 8 16.82 -19.10 -71.78
CA GLY A 8 18.02 -19.91 -72.01
C GLY A 8 17.98 -21.21 -71.18
N ASP A 9 17.19 -22.21 -71.58
CA ASP A 9 17.59 -23.31 -72.48
C ASP A 9 18.87 -24.03 -72.02
N GLY A 10 18.91 -25.34 -71.83
CA GLY A 10 17.96 -26.38 -72.15
C GLY A 10 18.65 -27.74 -72.11
N ALA A 11 17.88 -28.73 -72.57
CA ALA A 11 18.31 -30.03 -73.05
C ALA A 11 18.80 -31.06 -72.01
N THR A 12 17.87 -31.97 -71.69
CA THR A 12 17.99 -33.45 -71.78
C THR A 12 19.18 -34.10 -71.05
N ASN A 13 19.03 -35.21 -70.34
CA ASN A 13 18.70 -36.50 -70.94
C ASN A 13 18.95 -37.63 -69.90
N TYR A 14 18.34 -38.80 -70.15
CA TYR A 14 18.61 -40.12 -69.57
C TYR A 14 18.13 -40.45 -68.15
N ARG A 15 16.91 -41.00 -68.16
CA ARG A 15 16.34 -42.00 -67.25
C ARG A 15 17.32 -43.17 -67.01
N ARG A 16 18.20 -43.05 -66.01
CA ARG A 16 19.04 -44.16 -65.52
C ARG A 16 18.22 -45.01 -64.55
N LYS A 17 18.03 -46.29 -64.91
CA LYS A 17 17.36 -47.31 -64.10
C LYS A 17 17.92 -47.30 -62.67
N GLN A 18 17.03 -47.18 -61.69
CA GLN A 18 17.33 -47.46 -60.29
C GLN A 18 17.65 -48.96 -60.16
N THR A 19 18.92 -49.33 -60.32
CA THR A 19 19.45 -50.54 -59.70
C THR A 19 19.48 -50.29 -58.22
N ASN A 20 18.49 -50.87 -57.51
CA ASN A 20 18.49 -50.99 -56.06
C ASN A 20 19.90 -51.37 -55.60
N PRO A 21 20.63 -50.51 -54.87
CA PRO A 21 21.82 -50.96 -54.19
C PRO A 21 21.30 -51.98 -53.18
N SER A 22 21.60 -53.25 -53.43
CA SER A 22 21.50 -54.30 -52.45
C SER A 22 22.10 -53.74 -51.16
N THR A 23 21.23 -53.46 -50.20
CA THR A 23 21.57 -53.06 -48.84
C THR A 23 22.43 -54.18 -48.28
N GLN A 24 23.74 -54.09 -48.53
CA GLN A 24 24.74 -54.71 -47.69
C GLN A 24 24.48 -54.09 -46.33
N LYS A 25 23.73 -54.84 -45.50
CA LYS A 25 23.63 -54.62 -44.08
C LYS A 25 25.06 -54.69 -43.57
N LYS A 26 25.77 -53.55 -43.57
CA LYS A 26 27.08 -53.39 -42.95
C LYS A 26 26.88 -53.90 -41.54
N ALA A 27 27.45 -55.08 -41.26
CA ALA A 27 27.35 -55.71 -39.96
C ALA A 27 27.68 -54.64 -38.92
N TRP A 28 26.67 -54.28 -38.13
CA TRP A 28 26.78 -53.26 -37.10
C TRP A 28 27.89 -53.70 -36.18
N CYS A 29 29.03 -53.01 -36.26
CA CYS A 29 30.19 -53.34 -35.46
C CYS A 29 29.87 -52.93 -34.01
N PRO A 30 29.66 -53.88 -33.08
CA PRO A 30 29.17 -53.57 -31.73
C PRO A 30 30.14 -52.66 -30.96
N ALA A 31 31.42 -52.65 -31.35
CA ALA A 31 32.43 -51.77 -30.79
C ALA A 31 32.12 -50.27 -30.94
N ARG A 32 31.52 -49.85 -32.07
CA ARG A 32 31.16 -48.43 -32.29
C ARG A 32 29.98 -47.99 -31.43
N LEU A 33 29.05 -48.90 -31.16
CA LEU A 33 27.89 -48.62 -30.32
C LEU A 33 28.29 -48.52 -28.84
N LEU A 34 29.19 -49.40 -28.37
CA LEU A 34 29.75 -49.32 -27.01
C LEU A 34 30.54 -48.03 -26.78
N LEU A 35 31.34 -47.59 -27.76
CA LEU A 35 32.07 -46.32 -27.68
C LEU A 35 31.10 -45.12 -27.58
N GLY A 36 30.05 -45.12 -28.41
CA GLY A 36 29.03 -44.06 -28.40
C GLY A 36 28.28 -43.98 -27.06
N MET A 37 27.90 -45.13 -26.49
CA MET A 37 27.25 -45.19 -25.18
C MET A 37 28.18 -44.71 -24.07
N SER A 38 29.46 -45.11 -24.09
CA SER A 38 30.48 -44.64 -23.13
C SER A 38 30.61 -43.11 -23.12
N ILE A 39 30.69 -42.48 -24.30
CA ILE A 39 30.80 -41.02 -24.41
C ILE A 39 29.53 -40.35 -23.87
N PHE A 40 28.35 -40.89 -24.20
CA PHE A 40 27.08 -40.35 -23.72
C PHE A 40 26.97 -40.39 -22.18
N PHE A 41 27.36 -41.49 -21.55
CA PHE A 41 27.40 -41.61 -20.08
C PHE A 41 28.39 -40.63 -19.45
N PHE A 42 29.55 -40.41 -20.07
CA PHE A 42 30.53 -39.49 -19.53
C PHE A 42 30.03 -38.03 -19.57
N LEU A 43 29.39 -37.64 -20.68
CA LEU A 43 28.81 -36.31 -20.83
C LEU A 43 27.63 -36.06 -19.87
N SER A 44 26.79 -37.08 -19.63
CA SER A 44 25.67 -36.93 -18.69
C SER A 44 26.15 -36.77 -17.24
N ILE A 45 27.21 -37.51 -16.84
CA ILE A 45 27.83 -37.35 -15.52
C ILE A 45 28.40 -35.95 -15.35
N ILE A 46 29.14 -35.43 -16.35
CA ILE A 46 29.65 -34.06 -16.32
C ILE A 46 28.51 -33.05 -16.18
N GLY A 47 27.42 -33.21 -16.94
CA GLY A 47 26.25 -32.35 -16.85
C GLY A 47 25.62 -32.34 -15.45
N ILE A 48 25.48 -33.51 -14.82
CA ILE A 48 24.96 -33.63 -13.45
C ILE A 48 25.90 -32.93 -12.46
N VAL A 49 27.20 -33.13 -12.56
CA VAL A 49 28.20 -32.48 -11.69
C VAL A 49 28.15 -30.97 -11.83
N VAL A 50 28.06 -30.44 -13.06
CA VAL A 50 27.94 -29.00 -13.30
C VAL A 50 26.65 -28.44 -12.72
N VAL A 51 25.51 -29.12 -12.86
CA VAL A 51 24.24 -28.70 -12.25
C VAL A 51 24.33 -28.73 -10.72
N PHE A 52 24.99 -29.74 -10.15
CA PHE A 52 25.19 -29.83 -8.70
C PHE A 52 26.07 -28.70 -8.19
N LEU A 53 27.19 -28.43 -8.86
CA LEU A 53 28.09 -27.32 -8.53
C LEU A 53 27.42 -25.96 -8.72
N TRP A 54 26.63 -25.79 -9.77
CA TRP A 54 25.84 -24.57 -9.98
C TRP A 54 24.83 -24.38 -8.86
N ARG A 55 24.08 -25.43 -8.51
CA ARG A 55 23.12 -25.39 -7.42
C ARG A 55 23.82 -25.06 -6.10
N GLU A 56 24.94 -25.70 -5.79
CA GLU A 56 25.67 -25.39 -4.57
C GLU A 56 26.21 -23.97 -4.54
N LEU A 57 26.87 -23.52 -5.60
CA LEU A 57 27.46 -22.18 -5.65
C LEU A 57 26.43 -21.04 -5.69
N VAL A 58 25.27 -21.26 -6.30
CA VAL A 58 24.21 -20.24 -6.43
C VAL A 58 23.23 -20.27 -5.27
N PHE A 59 22.93 -21.44 -4.69
CA PHE A 59 21.91 -21.58 -3.64
C PHE A 59 22.47 -21.44 -2.22
N HIS A 60 23.80 -21.57 -2.00
CA HIS A 60 24.42 -21.37 -0.68
C HIS A 60 25.03 -19.98 -0.40
N ARG A 61 24.79 -18.97 -1.24
CA ARG A 61 24.92 -17.55 -0.87
C ARG A 61 23.54 -16.88 -0.87
N PRO A 62 23.05 -16.14 0.15
CA PRO A 62 23.55 -15.89 1.50
C PRO A 62 22.42 -15.97 2.57
N THR A 63 22.30 -17.06 3.32
CA THR A 63 21.40 -17.09 4.50
C THR A 63 21.96 -16.25 5.67
N GLU A 64 23.27 -16.11 5.76
CA GLU A 64 23.93 -15.40 6.85
C GLU A 64 23.74 -13.88 6.76
N GLN A 65 23.86 -13.31 5.55
CA GLN A 65 23.63 -11.88 5.31
C GLN A 65 22.17 -11.47 5.55
N ARG A 66 21.23 -12.41 5.38
CA ARG A 66 19.81 -12.16 5.70
C ARG A 66 19.58 -12.04 7.21
N HIS A 67 20.32 -12.80 8.02
CA HIS A 67 20.20 -12.73 9.48
C HIS A 67 20.78 -11.43 10.06
N GLU A 68 21.91 -10.95 9.54
CA GLU A 68 22.52 -9.70 9.97
C GLU A 68 21.63 -8.48 9.65
N ASN A 69 21.07 -8.43 8.44
CA ASN A 69 20.14 -7.37 8.03
C ASN A 69 18.87 -7.34 8.91
N VAL A 70 18.32 -8.50 9.27
CA VAL A 70 17.15 -8.59 10.14
C VAL A 70 17.47 -8.14 11.57
N LEU A 71 18.64 -8.50 12.10
CA LEU A 71 19.06 -8.07 13.44
C LEU A 71 19.27 -6.56 13.51
N MET A 72 19.88 -5.98 12.47
CA MET A 72 20.08 -4.53 12.37
C MET A 72 18.74 -3.79 12.29
N GLU A 73 17.80 -4.26 11.47
CA GLU A 73 16.46 -3.68 11.34
C GLU A 73 15.67 -3.74 12.66
N GLN A 74 15.78 -4.85 13.40
CA GLN A 74 15.15 -4.99 14.71
C GLN A 74 15.73 -4.01 15.74
N ASN A 75 17.05 -3.89 15.81
CA ASN A 75 17.72 -2.96 16.73
C ASN A 75 17.36 -1.50 16.39
N LEU A 76 17.35 -1.13 15.10
CA LEU A 76 16.92 0.20 14.67
C LEU A 76 15.47 0.48 15.07
N THR A 77 14.56 -0.47 14.82
CA THR A 77 13.15 -0.35 15.19
C THR A 77 12.99 -0.11 16.68
N GLU A 78 13.66 -0.91 17.53
CA GLU A 78 13.60 -0.76 18.99
C GLU A 78 14.12 0.61 19.43
N ASN A 79 15.25 1.07 18.89
CA ASN A 79 15.81 2.36 19.25
C ASN A 79 14.92 3.54 18.81
N VAL A 80 14.26 3.44 17.65
CA VAL A 80 13.32 4.46 17.16
C VAL A 80 12.06 4.49 18.04
N LEU A 81 11.48 3.33 18.36
CA LEU A 81 10.33 3.24 19.28
C LEU A 81 10.68 3.80 20.67
N LYS A 82 11.90 3.56 21.14
CA LYS A 82 12.40 4.07 22.42
C LYS A 82 12.68 5.58 22.41
N LYS A 83 13.17 6.15 21.30
CA LYS A 83 13.42 7.60 21.20
C LYS A 83 12.14 8.41 21.03
N PHE A 84 11.18 7.90 20.25
CA PHE A 84 9.93 8.59 19.93
C PHE A 84 8.72 7.95 20.61
N GLN A 85 8.84 7.70 21.92
CA GLN A 85 7.75 7.16 22.72
C GLN A 85 6.50 8.06 22.63
N GLY A 86 5.34 7.43 22.46
CA GLY A 86 4.04 8.13 22.36
C GLY A 86 3.59 8.49 20.94
N TYR A 87 4.47 8.40 19.94
CA TYR A 87 4.07 8.58 18.53
C TYR A 87 3.54 7.29 17.89
N PHE A 88 3.98 6.14 18.38
CA PHE A 88 3.60 4.82 17.90
C PHE A 88 2.69 4.14 18.91
N ARG A 89 1.72 3.39 18.40
CA ARG A 89 0.87 2.50 19.20
C ARG A 89 1.45 1.10 19.22
N THR A 90 1.31 0.39 20.34
CA THR A 90 1.68 -1.02 20.38
C THR A 90 0.81 -1.85 19.44
N PRO A 91 1.27 -3.03 18.98
CA PRO A 91 0.46 -3.93 18.16
C PRO A 91 -0.91 -4.25 18.79
N GLU A 92 -0.98 -4.39 20.11
CA GLU A 92 -2.22 -4.67 20.84
C GLU A 92 -3.14 -3.43 20.88
N GLU A 93 -2.58 -2.25 21.15
CA GLU A 93 -3.31 -0.98 21.07
C GLU A 93 -3.82 -0.73 19.65
N GLN A 94 -3.02 -1.12 18.66
CA GLN A 94 -3.30 -1.00 17.25
C GLN A 94 -4.48 -1.89 16.85
N GLU A 95 -4.49 -3.14 17.30
CA GLU A 95 -5.59 -4.08 17.07
C GLU A 95 -6.88 -3.59 17.74
N SER A 96 -6.81 -3.21 19.02
CA SER A 96 -7.94 -2.67 19.78
C SER A 96 -8.53 -1.43 19.09
N PHE A 97 -7.67 -0.57 18.58
CA PHE A 97 -8.08 0.63 17.88
C PHE A 97 -8.72 0.36 16.52
N VAL A 98 -8.16 -0.54 15.71
CA VAL A 98 -8.77 -0.95 14.43
C VAL A 98 -10.14 -1.57 14.67
N ASN A 99 -10.28 -2.39 15.71
CA ASN A 99 -11.56 -2.96 16.09
C ASN A 99 -12.57 -1.88 16.49
N ASN A 100 -12.17 -0.88 17.28
CA ASN A 100 -13.03 0.25 17.62
C ASN A 100 -13.39 1.12 16.40
N LEU A 101 -12.44 1.36 15.50
CA LEU A 101 -12.66 2.09 14.25
C LEU A 101 -13.65 1.36 13.33
N ASN A 102 -13.52 0.05 13.20
CA ASN A 102 -14.43 -0.77 12.40
C ASN A 102 -15.85 -0.73 12.98
N ARG A 103 -16.01 -0.72 14.31
CA ARG A 103 -17.31 -0.56 14.97
C ARG A 103 -17.93 0.81 14.71
N LEU A 104 -17.11 1.87 14.66
CA LEU A 104 -17.57 3.23 14.31
C LEU A 104 -18.02 3.31 12.84
N ASN A 105 -17.27 2.69 11.92
CA ASN A 105 -17.56 2.72 10.49
C ASN A 105 -18.72 1.80 10.07
N THR A 106 -18.95 0.69 10.80
CA THR A 106 -20.08 -0.23 10.58
C THR A 106 -21.36 0.21 11.28
N GLY A 107 -21.27 1.21 12.16
CA GLY A 107 -22.45 1.95 12.63
C GLY A 107 -23.18 2.52 11.42
N GLN A 108 -24.39 2.04 11.18
CA GLN A 108 -25.30 2.51 10.14
C GLN A 108 -25.23 4.03 9.99
N PRO A 109 -25.41 4.59 8.76
CA PRO A 109 -25.54 6.03 8.61
C PRO A 109 -26.52 6.48 9.67
N ILE A 110 -26.11 7.42 10.52
CA ILE A 110 -27.01 8.00 11.50
C ILE A 110 -28.03 8.74 10.63
N VAL A 111 -29.08 8.04 10.21
CA VAL A 111 -30.33 8.65 9.81
C VAL A 111 -30.77 9.24 11.13
N VAL A 112 -30.32 10.46 11.38
CA VAL A 112 -30.87 11.25 12.44
C VAL A 112 -32.30 11.43 11.98
N ASN A 113 -33.20 10.56 12.45
CA ASN A 113 -34.60 10.88 12.68
C ASN A 113 -34.63 11.95 13.79
N GLN A 114 -33.78 12.98 13.70
CA GLN A 114 -34.23 14.32 13.89
C GLN A 114 -35.36 14.42 12.87
N THR A 115 -36.57 14.14 13.34
CA THR A 115 -37.68 15.03 13.01
C THR A 115 -37.05 16.40 13.05
N VAL A 116 -36.76 16.94 11.88
CA VAL A 116 -36.42 18.34 11.70
C VAL A 116 -37.61 19.01 12.34
N TYR A 117 -37.50 19.32 13.63
CA TYR A 117 -38.44 20.22 14.26
C TYR A 117 -38.34 21.43 13.36
N ASP A 118 -39.43 21.71 12.67
CA ASP A 118 -39.49 22.65 11.59
C ASP A 118 -38.88 23.96 12.08
N PHE A 119 -37.61 24.17 11.77
CA PHE A 119 -36.87 25.36 12.18
C PHE A 119 -37.37 26.59 11.41
N ARG A 120 -38.41 26.44 10.56
CA ARG A 120 -39.07 27.52 9.83
C ARG A 120 -39.84 28.51 10.71
N TYR A 121 -39.99 28.27 12.02
CA TYR A 121 -40.71 29.21 12.90
C TYR A 121 -39.95 29.77 14.08
N ASN A 122 -38.69 29.39 14.29
CA ASN A 122 -37.84 30.11 15.22
C ASN A 122 -36.83 30.90 14.42
N ASN A 123 -37.14 32.18 14.20
CA ASN A 123 -36.13 33.21 14.07
C ASN A 123 -34.98 32.84 15.01
N CYS A 124 -33.77 32.65 14.48
CA CYS A 124 -32.55 32.60 15.29
C CYS A 124 -32.30 33.99 15.91
N SER A 125 -33.22 34.45 16.74
CA SER A 125 -32.93 35.40 17.81
C SER A 125 -32.30 34.57 18.91
N ILE A 126 -30.96 34.54 18.93
CA ILE A 126 -30.26 34.27 20.17
C ILE A 126 -30.52 35.51 21.03
N ASP A 127 -31.65 35.51 21.72
CA ASP A 127 -31.90 36.50 22.75
C ASP A 127 -31.03 36.08 23.95
N CYS A 128 -29.86 36.71 24.07
CA CYS A 128 -28.94 36.50 25.19
C CYS A 128 -29.54 36.94 26.55
N ASN A 129 -30.76 37.46 26.56
CA ASN A 129 -31.46 37.87 27.77
C ASN A 129 -32.23 36.71 28.42
N GLY A 130 -31.51 35.96 29.26
CA GLY A 130 -31.91 35.82 30.67
C GLY A 130 -33.18 35.05 31.06
N SER A 131 -33.92 34.38 30.16
CA SER A 131 -35.03 33.50 30.59
C SER A 131 -35.02 32.16 29.85
N ASN A 132 -34.22 31.23 30.38
CA ASN A 132 -34.09 29.86 29.87
C ASN A 132 -35.42 29.08 29.87
N PRO A 133 -35.97 28.68 28.72
CA PRO A 133 -36.96 27.61 28.72
C PRO A 133 -36.28 26.30 29.11
N LYS A 134 -36.78 25.65 30.16
CA LYS A 134 -36.33 24.34 30.66
C LYS A 134 -36.70 23.23 29.68
N PHE A 135 -36.12 23.22 28.49
CA PHE A 135 -36.17 22.03 27.63
C PHE A 135 -35.32 20.96 28.29
N ARG A 136 -35.99 19.94 28.86
CA ARG A 136 -35.36 18.67 29.23
C ARG A 136 -34.75 18.07 27.96
N ARG A 137 -33.50 18.41 27.68
CA ARG A 137 -32.67 17.72 26.71
C ARG A 137 -32.56 16.28 27.21
N LYS A 138 -33.39 15.37 26.68
CA LYS A 138 -33.00 13.95 26.66
C LYS A 138 -31.60 13.97 26.07
N ARG A 139 -30.58 13.62 26.85
CA ARG A 139 -29.22 13.40 26.35
C ARG A 139 -29.36 12.33 25.28
N GLN A 140 -29.49 12.76 24.03
CA GLN A 140 -29.23 11.89 22.90
C GLN A 140 -27.76 11.54 23.05
N THR A 141 -27.50 10.31 23.46
CA THR A 141 -26.19 9.69 23.42
C THR A 141 -25.81 9.63 21.93
N TYR A 142 -25.15 10.67 21.45
CA TYR A 142 -24.59 10.71 20.12
C TYR A 142 -23.66 9.49 19.96
N ALA A 143 -23.82 8.75 18.85
CA ALA A 143 -22.90 7.68 18.51
C ALA A 143 -21.47 8.25 18.46
N SER A 144 -20.52 7.50 19.02
CA SER A 144 -19.25 8.01 19.58
C SER A 144 -18.20 8.51 18.57
N GLY A 145 -18.60 9.06 17.42
CA GLY A 145 -17.71 9.61 16.40
C GLY A 145 -18.19 10.88 15.70
N SER A 146 -19.44 11.32 15.90
CA SER A 146 -19.98 12.54 15.27
C SER A 146 -20.13 13.68 16.28
N ILE A 147 -19.64 14.87 15.93
CA ILE A 147 -19.74 16.09 16.74
C ILE A 147 -20.50 17.14 15.94
N PHE A 148 -21.56 17.70 16.54
CA PHE A 148 -22.41 18.72 15.92
C PHE A 148 -21.95 20.13 16.30
N HIS A 149 -21.78 20.99 15.29
CA HIS A 149 -21.44 22.41 15.42
C HIS A 149 -22.47 23.27 14.68
N GLY A 150 -23.63 23.48 15.31
CA GLY A 150 -24.76 24.13 14.66
C GLY A 150 -25.29 23.27 13.50
N CYS A 151 -25.13 23.75 12.27
CA CYS A 151 -25.56 23.05 11.06
C CYS A 151 -24.53 22.10 10.46
N CYS A 152 -23.36 21.98 11.08
CA CYS A 152 -22.26 21.17 10.57
C CYS A 152 -22.03 19.96 11.45
N VAL A 153 -21.66 18.85 10.83
CA VAL A 153 -21.36 17.57 11.48
C VAL A 153 -19.93 17.17 11.15
N SER A 154 -19.09 17.11 12.18
CA SER A 154 -17.73 16.59 12.12
C SER A 154 -17.76 15.09 12.38
N ASN A 155 -17.50 14.28 11.36
CA ASN A 155 -17.38 12.84 11.51
C ASN A 155 -15.92 12.47 11.72
N THR A 156 -15.56 12.10 12.94
CA THR A 156 -14.19 11.76 13.31
C THR A 156 -13.80 10.41 12.69
N TYR A 157 -12.64 10.38 12.06
CA TYR A 157 -11.99 9.16 11.58
C TYR A 157 -10.49 9.22 11.92
N PHE A 158 -9.77 8.14 11.66
CA PHE A 158 -8.34 8.10 11.89
C PHE A 158 -7.60 7.68 10.63
N SER A 159 -6.54 8.41 10.32
CA SER A 159 -5.73 8.23 9.11
C SER A 159 -4.30 7.81 9.49
N SER A 160 -3.68 6.96 8.68
CA SER A 160 -2.28 6.54 8.83
C SER A 160 -1.61 6.51 7.45
N PRO A 161 -1.32 7.69 6.86
CA PRO A 161 -0.73 7.77 5.53
C PRO A 161 0.76 7.40 5.57
N ASN A 162 1.27 6.83 4.48
CA ASN A 162 2.70 6.50 4.33
C ASN A 162 3.54 7.75 4.03
N ALA A 163 2.95 8.73 3.35
CA ALA A 163 3.58 9.99 3.04
C ALA A 163 2.55 11.13 3.12
N LYS A 164 3.00 12.31 3.52
CA LYS A 164 2.15 13.51 3.60
C LYS A 164 2.99 14.76 3.43
N MET A 165 2.37 15.82 2.91
CA MET A 165 2.99 17.14 2.85
C MET A 165 2.96 17.79 4.24
N ASN A 166 4.12 18.24 4.72
CA ASN A 166 4.23 18.94 6.00
C ASN A 166 3.78 20.42 5.88
N VAL A 167 3.75 21.15 6.99
CA VAL A 167 3.36 22.58 7.02
C VAL A 167 4.25 23.48 6.15
N PHE A 168 5.44 23.01 5.77
CA PHE A 168 6.39 23.72 4.91
C PHE A 168 6.26 23.37 3.42
N GLY A 169 5.25 22.56 3.04
CA GLY A 169 5.03 22.18 1.65
C GLY A 169 5.93 21.04 1.15
N VAL A 170 6.70 20.39 2.03
CA VAL A 170 7.62 19.29 1.67
C VAL A 170 6.91 17.95 1.89
N ASN A 171 6.90 17.08 0.88
CA ASN A 171 6.38 15.72 1.03
C ASN A 171 7.36 14.88 1.86
N ARG A 172 6.87 14.33 2.99
CA ARG A 172 7.67 13.53 3.93
C ARG A 172 7.11 12.13 4.06
N THR A 173 7.99 11.15 4.20
CA THR A 173 7.63 9.76 4.49
C THR A 173 7.45 9.58 5.98
N LEU A 174 6.26 9.15 6.41
CA LEU A 174 5.96 8.87 7.79
C LEU A 174 6.53 7.50 8.16
N VAL A 175 7.17 7.42 9.32
CA VAL A 175 7.78 6.18 9.79
C VAL A 175 6.68 5.16 10.11
N GLN A 176 6.80 3.97 9.53
CA GLN A 176 5.95 2.82 9.81
C GLN A 176 6.84 1.57 9.88
N TYR A 177 6.69 0.77 10.93
CA TYR A 177 7.37 -0.52 11.07
C TYR A 177 6.34 -1.65 11.05
N GLN A 178 6.79 -2.89 10.83
CA GLN A 178 5.91 -4.06 10.74
C GLN A 178 5.00 -4.17 11.98
N GLY A 179 3.74 -3.74 11.84
CA GLY A 179 2.75 -3.69 12.93
C GLY A 179 2.67 -2.37 13.70
N TRP A 180 3.69 -1.51 13.66
CA TRP A 180 3.73 -0.22 14.36
C TRP A 180 3.41 0.92 13.41
N LYS A 181 2.32 1.64 13.69
CA LYS A 181 1.81 2.71 12.84
C LYS A 181 1.54 3.97 13.65
N GLN A 182 1.66 5.10 12.98
CA GLN A 182 1.26 6.40 13.51
C GLN A 182 -0.15 6.71 13.00
N TYR A 183 -1.08 7.00 13.91
CA TYR A 183 -2.46 7.33 13.58
C TYR A 183 -2.78 8.76 13.97
N PHE A 184 -3.43 9.45 13.05
CA PHE A 184 -3.79 10.85 13.17
C PHE A 184 -5.31 10.96 13.17
N GLN A 185 -5.84 11.69 14.15
CA GLN A 185 -7.27 11.97 14.19
C GLN A 185 -7.59 13.00 13.11
N ALA A 186 -8.58 12.71 12.28
CA ALA A 186 -9.08 13.62 11.27
C ALA A 186 -10.60 13.66 11.33
N THR A 187 -11.24 14.64 10.70
CA THR A 187 -12.70 14.63 10.57
C THR A 187 -13.14 14.93 9.15
N ASN A 188 -14.28 14.35 8.77
CA ASN A 188 -14.99 14.68 7.54
C ASN A 188 -16.10 15.66 7.85
N CYS A 189 -16.14 16.77 7.12
CA CYS A 189 -17.17 17.77 7.29
C CYS A 189 -18.40 17.56 6.40
N SER A 190 -19.58 17.64 7.01
CA SER A 190 -20.87 17.53 6.31
C SER A 190 -21.88 18.51 6.87
N SER A 191 -22.83 18.97 6.04
CA SER A 191 -23.93 19.84 6.45
C SER A 191 -25.18 19.03 6.76
N VAL A 192 -25.92 19.41 7.80
CA VAL A 192 -27.24 18.85 8.10
C VAL A 192 -28.23 19.23 7.00
N LEU A 193 -28.97 18.24 6.48
CA LEU A 193 -29.97 18.45 5.44
C LEU A 193 -31.03 19.46 5.89
N GLY A 194 -31.31 20.44 5.04
CA GLY A 194 -32.34 21.46 5.29
C GLY A 194 -31.90 22.63 6.19
N CYS A 195 -30.66 22.63 6.70
CA CYS A 195 -30.14 23.86 7.30
C CYS A 195 -29.82 24.88 6.22
N THR A 196 -30.37 26.09 6.38
CA THR A 196 -30.09 27.26 5.55
C THR A 196 -29.51 28.36 6.45
N GLY A 197 -28.58 29.17 5.94
CA GLY A 197 -27.92 30.25 6.69
C GLY A 197 -26.49 29.96 7.19
N CYS A 198 -25.92 28.82 6.80
CA CYS A 198 -24.56 28.46 7.16
C CYS A 198 -23.86 27.64 6.06
N ILE A 199 -22.59 27.98 5.78
CA ILE A 199 -21.66 27.13 5.03
C ILE A 199 -20.76 26.40 6.03
N CYS A 200 -20.70 25.08 5.89
CA CYS A 200 -19.80 24.25 6.66
C CYS A 200 -18.40 24.26 6.05
N ILE A 201 -17.42 24.70 6.84
CA ILE A 201 -16.02 24.79 6.45
C ILE A 201 -15.23 23.81 7.32
N GLN A 202 -14.30 23.09 6.69
CA GLN A 202 -13.37 22.22 7.40
C GLN A 202 -12.20 23.06 7.94
N ASP A 203 -12.05 23.15 9.25
CA ASP A 203 -10.85 23.71 9.87
C ASP A 203 -9.68 22.73 9.71
N ARG A 204 -8.45 23.23 9.82
CA ARG A 204 -7.24 22.38 9.82
C ARG A 204 -6.72 22.23 11.24
N SER A 205 -6.32 21.01 11.58
CA SER A 205 -5.61 20.70 12.82
C SER A 205 -4.14 20.44 12.52
N ILE A 206 -3.24 20.97 13.34
CA ILE A 206 -1.80 20.69 13.24
C ILE A 206 -1.47 19.53 14.18
N GLN A 207 -0.86 18.48 13.62
CA GLN A 207 -0.38 17.32 14.37
C GLN A 207 1.09 17.07 14.06
N THR A 208 1.80 16.46 14.99
CA THR A 208 3.20 16.07 14.83
C THR A 208 3.31 14.60 14.45
N ALA A 209 4.30 14.26 13.63
CA ALA A 209 4.62 12.89 13.25
C ALA A 209 6.13 12.68 13.16
N VAL A 210 6.56 11.45 13.42
CA VAL A 210 7.93 11.00 13.17
C VAL A 210 8.06 10.67 11.68
N VAL A 211 9.05 11.28 11.04
CA VAL A 211 9.31 11.13 9.60
C VAL A 211 10.77 10.84 9.34
N VAL A 212 11.04 10.30 8.16
CA VAL A 212 12.41 10.18 7.64
C VAL A 212 12.90 11.57 7.22
N LYS A 213 14.13 11.92 7.60
CA LYS A 213 14.78 13.17 7.22
C LYS A 213 14.87 13.30 5.70
N ALA A 214 14.78 14.53 5.19
CA ALA A 214 14.84 14.78 3.76
C ALA A 214 16.21 14.37 3.20
N GLY A 215 16.20 13.67 2.06
CA GLY A 215 17.41 13.18 1.41
C GLY A 215 17.88 11.80 1.89
N VAL A 216 17.28 11.23 2.95
CA VAL A 216 17.59 9.87 3.40
C VAL A 216 16.69 8.87 2.65
N THR A 217 17.30 7.92 1.95
CA THR A 217 16.59 6.87 1.21
C THR A 217 16.54 5.53 1.96
N SER A 218 17.58 5.21 2.72
CA SER A 218 17.67 4.06 3.62
C SER A 218 18.04 4.60 5.00
N PRO A 219 17.08 4.72 5.93
CA PRO A 219 17.41 5.12 7.27
C PRO A 219 18.08 3.95 7.99
N ASP A 220 19.32 4.15 8.40
CA ASP A 220 20.14 3.12 9.04
C ASP A 220 20.44 3.49 10.50
N ASP A 221 20.26 4.77 10.87
CA ASP A 221 20.42 5.28 12.23
C ASP A 221 19.14 5.97 12.72
N VAL A 222 18.95 5.97 14.04
CA VAL A 222 17.90 6.65 14.77
C VAL A 222 17.96 8.18 14.55
N ASP A 223 19.13 8.70 14.18
CA ASP A 223 19.32 10.10 13.83
C ASP A 223 18.86 10.44 12.41
N ASP A 224 18.48 9.46 11.58
CA ASP A 224 17.85 9.68 10.27
C ASP A 224 16.37 10.05 10.36
N PHE A 225 15.83 10.10 11.58
CA PHE A 225 14.44 10.44 11.84
C PHE A 225 14.31 11.80 12.52
N GLU A 226 13.23 12.50 12.24
CA GLU A 226 12.88 13.78 12.86
C GLU A 226 11.37 13.90 13.08
N ILE A 227 10.97 14.85 13.93
CA ILE A 227 9.56 15.20 14.12
C ILE A 227 9.23 16.33 13.15
N SER A 228 8.13 16.19 12.42
CA SER A 228 7.60 17.25 11.56
C SER A 228 6.12 17.53 11.83
N PHE A 229 5.65 18.69 11.39
CA PHE A 229 4.27 19.15 11.60
C PHE A 229 3.45 18.98 10.33
N PHE A 230 2.21 18.53 10.46
CA PHE A 230 1.30 18.22 9.35
C PHE A 230 -0.08 18.81 9.57
N TYR A 231 -0.71 19.27 8.48
CA TYR A 231 -2.12 19.63 8.48
C TYR A 231 -3.00 18.41 8.26
N PHE A 232 -3.91 18.15 9.19
CA PHE A 232 -5.01 17.20 9.06
C PHE A 232 -6.34 17.93 9.07
N ASP A 233 -7.37 17.26 8.56
CA ASP A 233 -8.73 17.80 8.59
C ASP A 233 -9.20 17.84 10.05
N GLY A 234 -9.39 19.06 10.57
CA GLY A 234 -9.78 19.37 11.95
C GLY A 234 -11.29 19.26 12.13
N CYS A 235 -11.95 20.11 12.92
CA CYS A 235 -13.41 20.08 13.06
C CYS A 235 -14.13 20.86 11.95
N CYS A 236 -15.42 20.62 11.76
CA CYS A 236 -16.30 21.53 11.03
C CYS A 236 -16.55 22.81 11.82
N THR A 237 -16.51 23.94 11.12
CA THR A 237 -17.05 25.21 11.59
C THR A 237 -18.19 25.67 10.71
N CYS A 238 -19.17 26.31 11.34
CA CYS A 238 -20.31 26.91 10.66
C CYS A 238 -20.02 28.39 10.43
N ARG A 239 -19.98 28.82 9.16
CA ARG A 239 -19.79 30.23 8.79
C ARG A 239 -21.08 30.77 8.19
N ASN A 240 -21.60 31.86 8.78
CA ASN A 240 -22.79 32.52 8.27
C ASN A 240 -22.57 32.99 6.83
N THR A 241 -23.55 32.70 5.97
CA THR A 241 -23.65 33.17 4.59
C THR A 241 -24.18 34.58 4.49
#